data_AF-A0A9P6SSY6-F1
#
_entry.id   AF-A0A9P6SSY6-F1
#
_cell.length_a   1.000
_cell.length_b   1.000
_cell.length_c   1.000
_cell.angle_alpha   90.00
_cell.angle_beta   90.00
_cell.angle_gamma   90.00
#
_symmetry.space_group_name_H-M   'P 1'
#
loop_
_entity.id
_entity.type
_entity.pdbx_description
1 polymer ?
#
loop_
_entity_poly.entity_id
_entity_poly.type
_entity_poly.pdbx_seq_one_letter_code
_entity_poly.pdbx_strand_id
1 'polypeptide(L)'
;MAHNLPFDPATAEASKAEFVRRAGVKSWDDFEVKGEKREKLKESFRFMLGDLGELFLRDPSGPFLLGEQASYADLIVGGWLRMMRATLPENEWEEARGWHG
;
A
#
# COMPACT_ATOMS: atom_id res chain seq x y z
N MET A 1 0.70 -6.09 -5.10
CA MET A 1 1.15 -6.29 -3.70
C MET A 1 1.61 -7.72 -3.47
N ALA A 2 0.73 -8.73 -3.42
CA ALA A 2 1.16 -10.11 -3.06
C ALA A 2 2.27 -10.69 -3.97
N HIS A 3 2.14 -10.56 -5.30
CA HIS A 3 3.08 -11.22 -6.24
C HIS A 3 4.46 -10.54 -6.36
N ASN A 4 4.60 -9.29 -5.92
CA ASN A 4 5.88 -8.57 -5.94
C ASN A 4 6.44 -8.38 -4.52
N LEU A 5 5.98 -9.17 -3.55
CA LEU A 5 6.56 -9.15 -2.21
C LEU A 5 8.05 -9.56 -2.29
N PRO A 6 8.97 -8.72 -1.79
CA PRO A 6 10.41 -8.98 -1.86
C PRO A 6 10.81 -9.97 -0.75
N PHE A 7 10.33 -11.21 -0.83
CA PHE A 7 10.73 -12.25 0.12
C PHE A 7 12.22 -12.57 -0.01
N ASP A 8 12.84 -12.94 1.10
CA ASP A 8 14.14 -13.60 1.08
C ASP A 8 14.03 -14.90 0.26
N PRO A 9 14.84 -15.08 -0.81
CA PRO A 9 14.81 -16.28 -1.63
C PRO A 9 14.98 -17.57 -0.83
N ALA A 10 15.75 -17.55 0.27
CA ALA A 10 15.99 -18.72 1.11
C ALA A 10 14.73 -19.18 1.86
N THR A 11 13.77 -18.28 2.11
CA THR A 11 12.56 -18.58 2.87
C THR A 11 11.26 -18.29 2.12
N ALA A 12 11.32 -17.93 0.84
CA ALA A 12 10.18 -17.45 0.07
C ALA A 12 9.00 -18.43 0.09
N GLU A 13 9.24 -19.71 -0.17
CA GLU A 13 8.18 -20.73 -0.19
C GLU A 13 7.59 -21.00 1.20
N ALA A 14 8.43 -21.01 2.25
CA ALA A 14 7.96 -21.13 3.62
C ALA A 14 7.08 -19.93 4.04
N SER A 15 7.50 -18.72 3.66
CA SER A 15 6.72 -17.50 3.88
C SER A 15 5.38 -17.57 3.15
N LYS A 16 5.37 -17.91 1.85
CA LYS A 16 4.12 -18.04 1.08
C LYS A 16 3.18 -19.07 1.70
N ALA A 17 3.70 -20.23 2.10
CA ALA A 17 2.90 -21.27 2.76
C ALA A 17 2.27 -20.78 4.06
N GLU A 18 3.01 -20.02 4.87
CA GLU A 18 2.48 -19.45 6.12
C GLU A 18 1.41 -18.40 5.86
N PHE A 19 1.57 -17.55 4.84
CA PHE A 19 0.55 -16.59 4.43
C PHE A 19 -0.73 -17.29 3.95
N VAL A 20 -0.62 -18.31 3.10
CA VAL A 20 -1.75 -19.14 2.65
C VAL A 20 -2.49 -19.72 3.85
N ARG A 21 -1.74 -20.33 4.79
CA ARG A 21 -2.28 -20.91 6.01
C ARG A 21 -3.01 -19.87 6.87
N ARG A 22 -2.43 -18.68 7.07
CA ARG A 22 -3.01 -17.60 7.89
C ARG A 22 -4.24 -16.96 7.27
N ALA A 23 -4.24 -16.77 5.95
CA ALA A 23 -5.37 -16.19 5.23
C ALA A 23 -6.51 -17.21 5.03
N GLY A 24 -6.25 -18.50 5.23
CA GLY A 24 -7.25 -19.56 5.02
C GLY A 24 -7.61 -19.77 3.54
N VAL A 25 -6.72 -19.37 2.63
CA VAL A 25 -6.89 -19.58 1.18
C VAL A 25 -6.26 -20.91 0.75
N LYS A 26 -6.53 -21.37 -0.47
CA LYS A 26 -6.10 -22.68 -0.95
C LYS A 26 -4.71 -22.64 -1.57
N SER A 27 -4.37 -21.53 -2.22
CA SER A 27 -3.07 -21.34 -2.86
C SER A 27 -2.63 -19.88 -2.81
N TRP A 28 -1.37 -19.65 -3.19
CA TRP A 28 -0.84 -18.29 -3.33
C TRP A 28 -1.60 -17.47 -4.40
N ASP A 29 -2.09 -18.14 -5.44
CA ASP A 29 -2.80 -17.50 -6.55
C ASP A 29 -4.16 -16.92 -6.11
N ASP A 30 -4.74 -17.39 -5.00
CA ASP A 30 -5.98 -16.83 -4.45
C ASP A 30 -5.81 -15.39 -3.93
N PHE A 31 -4.56 -14.94 -3.68
CA PHE A 31 -4.28 -13.55 -3.34
C PHE A 31 -4.30 -12.61 -4.55
N GLU A 32 -4.42 -13.15 -5.75
CA GLU A 32 -4.35 -12.38 -6.97
C GLU A 32 -5.66 -11.62 -7.21
N VAL A 33 -5.54 -10.31 -7.47
CA VAL A 33 -6.67 -9.46 -7.84
C VAL A 33 -6.44 -8.96 -9.26
N LYS A 34 -7.33 -9.34 -10.18
CA LYS A 34 -7.22 -9.06 -11.62
C LYS A 34 -8.45 -8.37 -12.19
N GLY A 35 -8.28 -7.77 -13.37
CA GLY A 35 -9.34 -7.20 -14.19
C GLY A 35 -10.16 -6.14 -13.46
N GLU A 36 -11.47 -6.14 -13.67
CA GLU A 36 -12.38 -5.13 -13.11
C GLU A 36 -12.31 -5.03 -11.57
N LYS A 37 -12.07 -6.14 -10.88
CA LYS A 37 -11.90 -6.14 -9.42
C LYS A 37 -10.66 -5.34 -8.99
N ARG A 38 -9.58 -5.42 -9.78
CA ARG A 38 -8.35 -4.66 -9.53
C ARG A 38 -8.60 -3.17 -9.71
N GLU A 39 -9.27 -2.79 -10.80
CA GLU A 39 -9.59 -1.39 -11.07
C GLU A 39 -10.49 -0.77 -9.99
N LYS A 40 -11.57 -1.47 -9.59
CA LYS A 40 -12.44 -1.02 -8.49
C LYS A 40 -11.70 -0.86 -7.16
N LEU A 41 -10.76 -1.77 -6.88
CA LEU A 41 -9.94 -1.68 -5.68
C LEU A 41 -9.00 -0.46 -5.74
N LYS A 42 -8.37 -0.19 -6.89
CA LYS A 42 -7.54 1.01 -7.09
C LYS A 42 -8.36 2.29 -6.94
N GLU A 43 -9.54 2.35 -7.54
CA GLU A 43 -10.44 3.50 -7.43
C GLU A 43 -10.86 3.76 -5.98
N SER A 44 -11.30 2.72 -5.26
CA SER A 44 -11.66 2.83 -3.85
C SER A 44 -10.47 3.27 -2.99
N PHE A 45 -9.28 2.76 -3.30
CA PHE A 45 -8.05 3.12 -2.62
C PHE A 45 -7.66 4.59 -2.88
N ARG A 46 -7.81 5.06 -4.13
CA ARG A 46 -7.60 6.46 -4.51
C ARG A 46 -8.52 7.39 -3.71
N PHE A 47 -9.82 7.07 -3.61
CA PHE A 47 -10.75 7.90 -2.82
C PHE A 47 -10.36 7.96 -1.34
N MET A 48 -10.06 6.82 -0.72
CA MET A 48 -9.63 6.78 0.69
C MET A 48 -8.33 7.55 0.94
N LEU A 49 -7.37 7.50 0.02
CA LEU A 49 -6.15 8.33 0.11
C LEU A 49 -6.44 9.83 -0.01
N GLY A 50 -7.51 10.21 -0.72
CA GLY A 50 -7.97 11.60 -0.80
C GLY A 50 -8.43 12.11 0.56
N ASP A 51 -9.35 11.37 1.20
CA ASP A 51 -9.85 11.68 2.55
C ASP A 51 -8.72 11.73 3.58
N LEU A 52 -7.73 10.83 3.46
CA LEU A 52 -6.53 10.84 4.31
C LEU A 52 -5.66 12.08 4.04
N GLY A 53 -5.50 12.47 2.77
CA GLY A 53 -4.75 13.66 2.36
C GLY A 53 -5.31 14.95 2.97
N GLU A 54 -6.63 15.07 3.11
CA GLU A 54 -7.27 16.21 3.76
C GLU A 54 -6.79 16.43 5.20
N LEU A 55 -6.38 15.36 5.91
CA LEU A 55 -5.85 15.49 7.27
C LEU A 55 -4.54 16.29 7.32
N PHE A 56 -3.71 16.19 6.27
CA PHE A 56 -2.46 16.93 6.15
C PHE A 56 -2.68 18.41 5.81
N LEU A 57 -3.89 18.81 5.41
CA LEU A 57 -4.24 20.19 5.12
C LEU A 57 -4.70 20.98 6.35
N ARG A 58 -4.88 20.32 7.51
CA ARG A 58 -5.37 20.95 8.74
C ARG A 58 -4.40 21.96 9.34
N ASP A 59 -3.11 21.70 9.21
CA ASP A 59 -2.03 22.61 9.59
C ASP A 59 -1.06 22.74 8.40
N PRO A 60 -1.24 23.73 7.52
CA PRO A 60 -0.42 23.89 6.32
C PRO A 60 0.96 24.52 6.59
N SER A 61 1.36 24.68 7.86
CA SER A 61 2.69 25.22 8.20
C SER A 61 3.84 24.30 7.81
N GLY A 62 3.58 23.01 7.62
CA GLY A 62 4.59 22.04 7.19
C GLY A 62 3.98 20.78 6.57
N PRO A 63 4.82 19.79 6.22
CA PRO A 63 4.40 18.63 5.44
C PRO A 63 3.79 17.49 6.26
N PHE A 64 3.74 17.62 7.60
CA PHE A 64 3.27 16.56 8.49
C PHE A 64 1.87 16.87 9.02
N LEU A 65 1.23 15.88 9.64
CA LEU A 65 -0.10 16.03 10.25
C LEU A 65 -0.17 17.12 11.32
N LEU A 66 0.96 17.46 11.95
CA LEU A 66 1.09 18.54 12.94
C LEU A 66 1.94 19.71 12.39
N GLY A 67 1.82 19.99 11.09
CA GLY A 67 2.57 21.06 10.43
C GLY A 67 4.05 20.72 10.27
N GLU A 68 4.92 21.49 10.92
CA GLU A 68 6.37 21.28 10.89
C GLU A 68 6.84 20.07 11.70
N GLN A 69 6.03 19.59 12.66
CA GLN A 69 6.41 18.52 13.58
C GLN A 69 5.92 17.16 13.08
N ALA A 70 6.85 16.25 12.80
CA ALA A 70 6.53 14.85 12.53
C ALA A 70 5.98 14.15 13.78
N SER A 71 5.02 13.25 13.56
CA SER A 71 4.42 12.40 14.57
C SER A 71 4.52 10.92 14.19
N TYR A 72 4.13 10.03 15.11
CA TYR A 72 4.07 8.60 14.82
C TYR A 72 3.05 8.27 13.71
N ALA A 73 2.00 9.08 13.55
CA ALA A 73 1.02 8.90 12.50
C ALA A 73 1.63 9.11 11.10
N ASP A 74 2.51 10.10 10.94
CA ASP A 74 3.26 10.32 9.70
C ASP A 74 4.15 9.12 9.35
N LEU A 75 4.77 8.50 10.37
CA LEU A 75 5.56 7.28 10.19
C LEU A 75 4.72 6.08 9.75
N ILE A 76 3.49 5.95 10.27
CA ILE A 76 2.57 4.90 9.82
C ILE A 76 2.22 5.10 8.35
N VAL A 77 1.83 6.32 7.95
CA VAL A 77 1.50 6.64 6.55
C VAL A 77 2.71 6.41 5.64
N GLY A 78 3.87 6.95 6.01
CA GLY A 78 5.13 6.76 5.29
C GLY A 78 5.55 5.28 5.18
N GLY A 79 5.31 4.49 6.22
CA GLY A 79 5.56 3.04 6.23
C GLY A 79 4.71 2.30 5.20
N TRP A 80 3.40 2.60 5.13
CA TRP A 80 2.53 2.03 4.12
C TRP A 80 2.91 2.48 2.70
N LEU A 81 3.21 3.77 2.48
CA LEU A 81 3.69 4.29 1.20
C LEU A 81 4.99 3.59 0.75
N ARG A 82 5.92 3.39 1.68
CA ARG A 82 7.18 2.70 1.43
C ARG A 82 6.96 1.23 1.05
N MET A 83 6.07 0.54 1.75
CA MET A 83 5.69 -0.84 1.42
C MET A 83 5.05 -0.92 0.03
N MET A 84 4.16 0.00 -0.31
CA MET A 84 3.52 0.04 -1.63
C MET A 84 4.52 0.26 -2.76
N ARG A 85 5.45 1.23 -2.61
CA ARG A 85 6.55 1.43 -3.56
C ARG A 85 7.36 0.16 -3.82
N ALA A 86 7.54 -0.67 -2.80
CA ALA A 86 8.32 -1.90 -2.92
C ALA A 86 7.54 -3.10 -3.48
N THR A 87 6.20 -3.07 -3.49
CA THR A 87 5.36 -4.26 -3.71
C THR A 87 4.27 -4.07 -4.77
N LEU A 88 4.07 -2.86 -5.27
CA LEU A 88 3.24 -2.60 -6.44
C LEU A 88 4.06 -2.79 -7.73
N PRO A 89 3.44 -3.24 -8.82
CA PRO A 89 3.98 -3.05 -10.16
C PRO A 89 4.34 -1.59 -10.40
N GLU A 90 5.44 -1.34 -11.10
CA GLU A 90 5.97 0.02 -11.33
C GLU A 90 4.90 0.97 -11.90
N ASN A 91 4.15 0.53 -12.90
CA ASN A 91 3.10 1.34 -13.52
C ASN A 91 1.97 1.71 -12.54
N GLU A 92 1.60 0.81 -11.63
CA GLU A 92 0.57 1.10 -10.62
C GLU A 92 1.11 1.98 -9.49
N TRP A 93 2.40 1.86 -9.14
CA TRP A 93 3.04 2.77 -8.20
C TRP A 93 3.12 4.19 -8.77
N GLU A 94 3.51 4.32 -10.04
CA GLU A 94 3.58 5.60 -10.75
C GLU A 94 2.20 6.25 -10.89
N GLU A 95 1.17 5.45 -11.18
CA GLU A 95 -0.23 5.90 -11.15
C GLU A 95 -0.61 6.44 -9.76
N ALA A 96 -0.38 5.66 -8.70
CA ALA A 96 -0.74 6.02 -7.33
C ALA A 96 0.02 7.25 -6.82
N ARG A 97 1.30 7.39 -7.18
CA ARG A 97 2.14 8.54 -6.83
C ARG A 97 1.64 9.84 -7.44
N GLY A 98 1.00 9.78 -8.61
CA GLY A 98 0.42 10.94 -9.27
C GLY A 98 -0.98 11.32 -8.77
N TRP A 99 -1.54 10.60 -7.79
CA TRP A 99 -2.83 10.96 -7.23
C TRP A 99 -2.73 12.15 -6.27
N HIS A 100 -3.76 13.00 -6.30
CA HIS A 100 -3.99 14.09 -5.34
C HIS A 100 -2.97 15.24 -5.30
N GLY A 101 -2.07 15.32 -6.29
CA GLY A 101 -1.18 16.49 -6.51
C GLY A 101 0.29 16.14 -6.47
#